data_AF-A0A935B3T8-F1
#
_entry.id   AF-A0A935B3T8-F1
#
_cell.length_a   1.000
_cell.length_b   1.000
_cell.length_c   1.000
_cell.angle_alpha   90.00
_cell.angle_beta   90.00
_cell.angle_gamma   90.00
#
_symmetry.space_group_name_H-M   'P 1'
#
loop_
_entity.id
_entity.type
_entity.pdbx_description
1 polymer ?
#
loop_
_entity_poly.entity_id
_entity_poly.type
_entity_poly.pdbx_seq_one_letter_code
_entity_poly.pdbx_strand_id
1 'polypeptide(L)'
;MKNVSYRYSVCHADRVTLDVGETLTFPRGSAARSLGVLVLQGRLESTEIETGDVLLREPEPIGFLKRFSGTSPISVFAPDGAEWFCLSRNDSGDREVACQTIDGEFTLAAGWGLIVAQGSVVIDGIEVAQDRYFKPRLTDLNGTGAGIILLVR
;
A
#
# COMPACT_ATOMS: atom_id res chain seq x y z
N MET A 1 3.26 -13.08 12.87
CA MET A 1 3.56 -12.12 11.78
C MET A 1 3.70 -12.87 10.47
N LYS A 2 2.93 -12.47 9.47
CA LYS A 2 3.01 -12.98 8.10
C LYS A 2 3.42 -11.84 7.18
N ASN A 3 4.36 -12.11 6.27
CA ASN A 3 4.76 -11.18 5.22
C ASN A 3 4.75 -11.90 3.87
N VAL A 4 4.06 -11.33 2.88
CA VAL A 4 4.05 -11.79 1.50
C VAL A 4 4.57 -10.68 0.60
N SER A 5 5.66 -10.96 -0.11
CA SER A 5 6.28 -9.99 -1.03
C SER A 5 5.86 -10.22 -2.47
N TYR A 6 5.54 -9.14 -3.16
CA TYR A 6 5.18 -9.08 -4.57
C TYR A 6 6.18 -8.23 -5.35
N ARG A 7 6.51 -8.70 -6.56
CA ARG A 7 7.32 -7.94 -7.52
C ARG A 7 6.48 -7.58 -8.73
N TYR A 8 6.00 -6.35 -8.75
CA TYR A 8 5.33 -5.79 -9.92
C TYR A 8 6.37 -5.11 -10.82
N SER A 9 6.01 -4.86 -12.08
CA SER A 9 6.94 -4.21 -13.01
C SER A 9 7.31 -2.79 -12.57
N VAL A 10 6.42 -2.10 -11.85
CA VAL A 10 6.56 -0.68 -11.48
C VAL A 10 7.00 -0.45 -10.03
N CYS A 11 6.82 -1.44 -9.14
CA CYS A 11 7.18 -1.35 -7.72
C CYS A 11 7.29 -2.74 -7.09
N HIS A 12 7.85 -2.79 -5.90
CA HIS A 12 7.70 -3.92 -4.98
C HIS A 12 6.59 -3.62 -3.98
N ALA A 13 5.88 -4.65 -3.54
CA ALA A 13 4.91 -4.54 -2.47
C ALA A 13 5.10 -5.63 -1.43
N ASP A 14 4.90 -5.30 -0.17
CA ASP A 14 4.86 -6.25 0.93
C ASP A 14 3.49 -6.16 1.61
N ARG A 15 2.76 -7.29 1.62
CA ARG A 15 1.57 -7.45 2.45
C ARG A 15 1.99 -8.02 3.79
N VAL A 16 1.79 -7.24 4.85
CA VAL A 16 2.14 -7.61 6.22
C VAL A 16 0.86 -7.80 7.01
N THR A 17 0.75 -8.94 7.69
CA THR A 17 -0.28 -9.20 8.70
C THR A 17 0.40 -9.40 10.05
N LEU A 18 -0.02 -8.60 11.03
CA LEU A 18 0.38 -8.70 12.43
C LEU A 18 -0.78 -9.22 13.26
N ASP A 19 -0.50 -10.24 14.08
CA ASP A 19 -1.40 -10.66 15.13
C ASP A 19 -1.41 -9.62 16.27
N VAL A 20 -2.40 -9.72 17.16
CA VAL A 20 -2.54 -8.84 18.32
C VAL A 20 -1.25 -8.86 19.16
N GLY A 21 -0.68 -7.68 19.41
CA GLY A 21 0.52 -7.50 20.21
C GLY A 21 1.84 -7.68 19.44
N GLU A 22 1.80 -7.93 18.14
CA GLU A 22 3.02 -8.02 17.33
C GLU A 22 3.56 -6.65 16.93
N THR A 23 4.87 -6.62 16.65
CA THR A 23 5.59 -5.43 16.20
C THR A 23 6.36 -5.73 14.91
N LEU A 24 6.31 -4.83 13.95
CA LEU A 24 7.18 -4.82 12.78
C LEU A 24 8.09 -3.60 12.81
N THR A 25 9.39 -3.80 12.67
CA THR A 25 10.36 -2.72 12.48
C THR A 25 10.78 -2.62 11.03
N PHE A 26 10.51 -1.48 10.40
CA PHE A 26 11.03 -1.17 9.07
C PHE A 26 12.49 -0.72 9.18
N PRO A 27 13.45 -1.38 8.51
CA PRO A 27 14.87 -1.02 8.60
C PRO A 27 15.16 0.33 7.92
N ARG A 28 16.17 1.05 8.43
CA ARG A 28 16.66 2.31 7.83
C ARG A 28 16.96 2.10 6.34
N GLY A 29 16.43 2.98 5.50
CA GLY A 29 16.61 2.95 4.05
C GLY A 29 15.44 2.34 3.25
N SER A 30 14.50 1.61 3.89
CA SER A 30 13.25 1.22 3.21
C SER A 30 12.37 2.45 2.94
N ALA A 31 12.39 3.44 3.84
CA ALA A 31 11.70 4.73 3.72
C ALA A 31 12.18 5.56 2.52
N ALA A 32 13.49 5.56 2.22
CA ALA A 32 14.02 6.23 1.03
C ALA A 32 13.48 5.60 -0.27
N ARG A 33 13.09 4.32 -0.23
CA ARG A 33 12.42 3.65 -1.36
C ARG A 33 10.90 3.62 -1.21
N SER A 34 10.32 4.10 -0.12
CA SER A 34 8.88 4.02 0.13
C SER A 34 8.10 4.88 -0.84
N LEU A 35 7.08 4.28 -1.44
CA LEU A 35 6.07 4.98 -2.24
C LEU A 35 4.80 5.26 -1.45
N GLY A 36 4.58 4.53 -0.36
CA GLY A 36 3.49 4.72 0.58
C GLY A 36 3.13 3.43 1.30
N VAL A 37 2.24 3.54 2.28
CA VAL A 37 1.67 2.40 3.00
C VAL A 37 0.16 2.56 3.02
N LEU A 38 -0.55 1.50 2.65
CA LEU A 38 -1.99 1.40 2.82
C LEU A 38 -2.29 0.56 4.07
N VAL A 39 -3.07 1.11 4.99
CA VAL A 39 -3.62 0.36 6.13
C VAL A 39 -4.94 -0.27 5.70
N LEU A 40 -5.02 -1.60 5.70
CA LEU A 40 -6.23 -2.36 5.35
C LEU A 40 -7.05 -2.73 6.58
N GLN A 41 -6.37 -3.04 7.69
CA GLN A 41 -6.98 -3.38 8.97
C GLN A 41 -6.09 -2.91 10.12
N GLY A 42 -6.73 -2.61 11.25
CA GLY A 42 -6.06 -2.39 12.54
C GLY A 42 -5.70 -0.94 12.80
N ARG A 43 -5.03 -0.72 13.92
CA ARG A 43 -4.51 0.58 14.35
C ARG A 43 -2.99 0.63 14.23
N LEU A 44 -2.48 1.84 14.09
CA LEU A 44 -1.07 2.12 14.03
C LEU A 44 -0.63 2.85 15.29
N GLU A 45 0.27 2.23 16.05
CA GLU A 45 1.08 2.94 17.03
C GLU A 45 2.53 2.92 16.53
N SER A 46 3.07 4.11 16.22
CA SER A 46 4.46 4.25 15.79
C SER A 46 5.34 4.79 16.92
N THR A 47 6.49 4.15 17.13
CA THR A 47 7.56 4.72 17.96
C THR A 47 8.75 5.05 17.07
N GLU A 48 9.20 6.31 17.07
CA GLU A 48 10.45 6.68 16.42
C GLU A 48 11.62 6.37 17.36
N ILE A 49 12.44 5.38 16.97
CA ILE A 49 13.47 4.82 17.86
C ILE A 49 14.64 5.80 18.09
N GLU A 50 14.84 6.80 17.21
CA GLU A 50 15.98 7.73 17.33
C GLU A 50 15.73 8.95 18.22
N THR A 51 14.48 9.40 18.37
CA THR A 51 14.12 10.58 19.18
C THR A 51 13.56 10.20 20.55
N GLY A 52 13.15 8.93 20.76
CA GLY A 52 12.44 8.52 21.97
C GLY A 52 11.01 9.09 22.05
N ASP A 53 10.58 9.79 20.99
CA ASP A 53 9.24 10.33 20.87
C ASP A 53 8.30 9.26 20.34
N VAL A 54 7.25 8.97 21.12
CA VAL A 54 6.13 8.15 20.66
C VAL A 54 5.23 9.06 19.83
N LEU A 55 5.34 8.97 18.51
CA LEU A 55 4.35 9.58 17.62
C LEU A 55 3.10 8.71 17.65
N LEU A 56 2.20 9.01 18.57
CA LEU A 56 0.82 8.53 18.53
C LEU A 56 0.14 9.21 17.34
N ARG A 57 0.22 8.60 16.16
CA ARG A 57 -0.69 8.99 15.07
C ARG A 57 -2.04 8.38 15.40
N GLU A 58 -3.02 9.24 15.66
CA GLU A 58 -4.42 8.82 15.82
C GLU A 58 -4.84 7.94 14.63
N PRO A 59 -5.73 6.97 14.83
CA PRO A 59 -6.10 6.00 13.82
C PRO A 59 -6.69 6.72 12.60
N GLU A 60 -5.91 6.85 11.53
CA GLU A 60 -6.51 7.11 10.24
C GLU A 60 -7.28 5.83 9.86
N PRO A 61 -8.62 5.90 9.69
CA PRO A 61 -9.38 4.79 9.13
C PRO A 61 -8.80 4.49 7.76
N ILE A 62 -8.62 3.21 7.40
CA ILE A 62 -8.18 2.72 6.07
C ILE A 62 -7.51 3.83 5.24
N GLY A 63 -6.29 4.18 5.63
CA GLY A 63 -5.60 5.38 5.15
C GLY A 63 -4.44 5.01 4.26
N PHE A 64 -4.27 5.74 3.15
CA PHE A 64 -3.05 5.67 2.35
C PHE A 64 -2.09 6.80 2.76
N LEU A 65 -1.00 6.42 3.40
CA LEU A 65 0.04 7.34 3.83
C LEU A 65 1.06 7.51 2.69
N LYS A 66 0.89 8.58 1.89
CA LYS A 66 1.80 8.96 0.81
C LYS A 66 3.10 9.51 1.41
N ARG A 67 4.15 8.68 1.39
CA ARG A 67 5.50 8.87 1.98
C ARG A 67 5.57 8.75 3.50
N PHE A 68 6.13 7.63 3.94
CA PHE A 68 6.87 7.54 5.20
C PHE A 68 8.29 8.06 4.94
N SER A 69 8.57 9.32 5.25
CA SER A 69 9.89 9.95 5.03
C SER A 69 10.92 9.61 6.12
N GLY A 70 10.69 8.56 6.93
CA GLY A 70 11.51 8.27 8.09
C GLY A 70 12.94 7.90 7.71
N THR A 71 13.89 8.80 7.91
CA THR A 71 15.33 8.47 7.93
C THR A 71 15.68 7.49 9.07
N SER A 72 14.78 7.36 10.04
CA SER A 72 14.85 6.51 11.23
C SER A 72 14.09 5.19 11.01
N PRO A 73 14.48 4.09 11.69
CA PRO A 73 13.71 2.87 11.68
C PRO A 73 12.40 3.12 12.44
N ILE A 74 11.29 2.68 11.86
CA ILE A 74 9.95 2.85 12.44
C ILE A 74 9.49 1.48 12.90
N SER A 75 9.19 1.37 14.19
CA SER A 75 8.46 0.22 14.74
C SER A 75 6.97 0.54 14.73
N VAL A 76 6.19 -0.36 14.13
CA VAL A 76 4.74 -0.32 14.15
C VAL A 76 4.22 -1.45 15.01
N PHE A 77 3.39 -1.10 15.99
CA PHE A 77 2.73 -2.04 16.89
C PHE A 77 1.26 -2.20 16.50
N ALA A 78 0.76 -3.44 16.55
CA ALA A 78 -0.63 -3.80 16.24
C ALA A 78 -1.41 -4.16 17.51
N PRO A 79 -2.03 -3.20 18.21
CA PRO A 79 -2.74 -3.45 19.47
C PRO A 79 -3.99 -4.31 19.29
N ASP A 80 -4.63 -4.28 18.11
CA ASP A 80 -5.84 -5.02 17.76
C ASP A 80 -5.64 -5.97 16.55
N GLY A 81 -4.37 -6.26 16.22
CA GLY A 81 -4.00 -6.91 14.96
C GLY A 81 -4.06 -5.92 13.79
N ALA A 82 -3.22 -6.13 12.77
CA ALA A 82 -3.12 -5.18 11.66
C ALA A 82 -2.81 -5.85 10.33
N GLU A 83 -3.28 -5.24 9.25
CA GLU A 83 -2.91 -5.60 7.89
C GLU A 83 -2.49 -4.37 7.09
N TRP A 84 -1.32 -4.45 6.47
CA TRP A 84 -0.74 -3.36 5.68
C TRP A 84 -0.32 -3.84 4.30
N PHE A 85 -0.39 -2.92 3.35
CA PHE A 85 0.16 -3.06 2.01
C PHE A 85 1.23 -1.98 1.78
N CYS A 86 2.49 -2.36 1.89
CA CYS A 86 3.63 -1.45 1.86
C CYS A 86 4.21 -1.40 0.44
N LEU A 87 4.30 -0.21 -0.17
CA LEU A 87 4.85 -0.04 -1.52
C LEU A 87 6.27 0.53 -1.46
N SER A 88 7.18 -0.05 -2.25
CA SER A 88 8.54 0.45 -2.41
C SER A 88 9.01 0.45 -3.87
N ARG A 89 9.94 1.34 -4.19
CA ARG A 89 10.57 1.45 -5.51
C ARG A 89 11.41 0.22 -5.81
N ASN A 90 11.29 -0.26 -7.03
CA ASN A 90 12.15 -1.31 -7.58
C ASN A 90 13.32 -0.74 -8.43
N ASP A 91 13.30 0.57 -8.74
CA ASP A 91 14.34 1.29 -9.47
C ASP A 91 14.52 2.73 -8.95
N SER A 92 15.31 3.55 -9.66
CA SER A 92 15.53 4.96 -9.35
C SER A 92 14.48 5.89 -9.95
N GLY A 93 13.49 5.36 -10.67
CA GLY A 93 12.45 6.15 -11.32
C GLY A 93 11.51 6.79 -10.31
N ASP A 94 10.98 7.95 -10.67
CA ASP A 94 9.85 8.52 -9.96
C ASP A 94 8.60 7.70 -10.25
N ARG A 95 7.76 7.57 -9.21
CA ARG A 95 6.47 6.91 -9.29
C ARG A 95 5.43 7.77 -8.62
N GLU A 96 4.28 7.84 -9.25
CA GLU A 96 3.11 8.41 -8.61
C GLU A 96 2.20 7.29 -8.13
N VAL A 97 1.79 7.41 -6.86
CA VAL A 97 0.83 6.49 -6.25
C VAL A 97 -0.36 7.26 -5.71
N ALA A 98 -1.54 6.68 -5.91
CA ALA A 98 -2.80 7.10 -5.30
C ALA A 98 -3.58 5.87 -4.82
N CYS A 99 -4.41 6.06 -3.80
CA CYS A 99 -5.32 5.03 -3.30
C CYS A 99 -6.76 5.46 -3.61
N GLN A 100 -7.58 4.50 -4.03
CA GLN A 100 -8.99 4.73 -4.29
C GLN A 100 -9.81 3.56 -3.73
N THR A 101 -10.88 3.89 -3.03
CA THR A 101 -11.96 2.94 -2.74
C THR A 101 -12.93 2.98 -3.91
N ILE A 102 -13.27 1.81 -4.41
CA ILE A 102 -14.19 1.65 -5.53
C ILE A 102 -15.43 0.88 -5.08
N ASP A 103 -16.57 1.31 -5.59
CA ASP A 103 -17.86 0.64 -5.42
C ASP A 103 -18.69 0.92 -6.69
N GLY A 104 -18.59 0.01 -7.66
CA GLY A 104 -19.19 0.14 -8.98
C GLY A 104 -18.19 0.47 -10.09
N GLU A 105 -18.63 1.26 -11.06
CA GLU A 105 -17.87 1.60 -12.26
C GLU A 105 -16.83 2.70 -12.04
N PHE A 106 -15.70 2.60 -12.72
CA PHE A 106 -14.63 3.60 -12.69
C PHE A 106 -13.87 3.67 -14.02
N THR A 107 -13.22 4.81 -14.27
CA THR A 107 -12.34 5.01 -15.41
C THR A 107 -10.99 5.50 -14.92
N LEU A 108 -9.91 4.93 -15.45
CA LEU A 108 -8.55 5.40 -15.22
C LEU A 108 -7.97 5.96 -16.53
N ALA A 109 -7.39 7.15 -16.45
CA ALA A 109 -6.74 7.75 -17.60
C ALA A 109 -5.55 6.91 -18.09
N ALA A 110 -5.25 7.02 -19.38
CA ALA A 110 -4.07 6.41 -19.99
C ALA A 110 -2.79 6.65 -19.18
N GLY A 111 -1.93 5.62 -19.12
CA GLY A 111 -0.67 5.65 -18.37
C GLY A 111 -0.78 5.21 -16.91
N TRP A 112 -1.97 5.03 -16.35
CA TRP A 112 -2.16 4.45 -15.02
C TRP A 112 -2.30 2.92 -15.07
N GLY A 113 -1.62 2.25 -14.15
CA GLY A 113 -1.87 0.87 -13.77
C GLY A 113 -2.54 0.80 -12.40
N LEU A 114 -2.99 -0.38 -12.01
CA LEU A 114 -3.58 -0.59 -10.68
C LEU A 114 -3.15 -1.90 -10.04
N ILE A 115 -3.07 -1.90 -8.71
CA ILE A 115 -2.92 -3.08 -7.87
C ILE A 115 -4.20 -3.19 -7.03
N VAL A 116 -4.82 -4.36 -7.01
CA VAL A 116 -6.00 -4.61 -6.17
C VAL A 116 -5.55 -4.96 -4.77
N ALA A 117 -5.59 -4.01 -3.84
CA ALA A 117 -5.18 -4.26 -2.46
C ALA A 117 -6.23 -5.07 -1.69
N GLN A 118 -7.51 -4.82 -1.94
CA GLN A 118 -8.61 -5.59 -1.35
C GLN A 118 -9.76 -5.72 -2.35
N GLY A 119 -10.42 -6.87 -2.35
CA GLY A 119 -11.56 -7.14 -3.24
C GLY A 119 -11.13 -7.63 -4.62
N SER A 120 -11.97 -7.34 -5.62
CA SER A 120 -11.70 -7.69 -7.03
C SER A 120 -12.34 -6.69 -7.97
N VAL A 121 -11.75 -6.57 -9.15
CA VAL A 121 -12.25 -5.72 -10.24
C VAL A 121 -12.22 -6.46 -11.56
N VAL A 122 -13.01 -5.97 -12.50
CA VAL A 122 -12.95 -6.36 -13.91
C VAL A 122 -12.54 -5.12 -14.69
N ILE A 123 -11.46 -5.20 -15.48
CA ILE A 123 -10.94 -4.10 -16.30
C ILE A 123 -10.97 -4.54 -17.75
N ASP A 124 -11.70 -3.81 -18.59
CA ASP A 124 -11.90 -4.15 -20.01
C ASP A 124 -12.29 -5.64 -20.22
N GLY A 125 -13.12 -6.19 -19.32
CA GLY A 125 -13.55 -7.59 -19.34
C GLY A 125 -12.57 -8.60 -18.73
N ILE A 126 -11.43 -8.17 -18.19
CA ILE A 126 -10.43 -9.03 -17.55
C ILE A 126 -10.56 -8.93 -16.03
N GLU A 127 -10.78 -10.06 -15.37
CA GLU A 127 -10.80 -10.13 -13.91
C GLU A 127 -9.39 -9.93 -13.31
N VAL A 128 -9.30 -9.07 -12.31
CA VAL A 128 -8.11 -8.77 -11.54
C VAL A 128 -8.45 -8.97 -10.07
N ALA A 129 -7.99 -10.10 -9.52
CA ALA A 129 -8.20 -10.45 -8.12
C ALA A 129 -7.26 -9.67 -7.19
N GLN A 130 -7.50 -9.78 -5.89
CA GLN A 130 -6.61 -9.28 -4.83
C GLN A 130 -5.14 -9.65 -5.07
N ASP A 131 -4.26 -8.69 -4.80
CA ASP A 131 -2.81 -8.71 -5.00
C ASP A 131 -2.34 -8.82 -6.46
N ARG A 132 -3.27 -8.80 -7.42
CA ARG A 132 -2.93 -8.76 -8.83
C ARG A 132 -2.73 -7.32 -9.29
N TYR A 133 -1.79 -7.20 -10.22
CA TYR A 133 -1.41 -5.95 -10.85
C TYR A 133 -1.87 -5.95 -12.31
N PHE A 134 -2.59 -4.90 -12.67
CA PHE A 134 -2.95 -4.61 -14.05
C PHE A 134 -2.05 -3.49 -14.57
N LYS A 135 -1.25 -3.82 -15.59
CA LYS A 135 -0.25 -2.91 -16.15
C LYS A 135 -0.89 -1.68 -16.84
N PRO A 136 -0.24 -0.51 -16.78
CA PRO A 136 -0.65 0.65 -17.57
C PRO A 136 -0.80 0.36 -19.06
N ARG A 137 -1.71 1.09 -19.70
CA ARG A 137 -1.90 1.10 -21.15
C ARG A 137 -1.86 2.52 -21.70
N LEU A 138 -1.68 2.63 -23.01
CA LEU A 138 -1.70 3.92 -23.73
C LEU A 138 -3.11 4.47 -23.96
N THR A 139 -4.14 3.71 -23.59
CA THR A 139 -5.54 4.10 -23.63
C THR A 139 -6.11 4.09 -22.22
N ASP A 140 -7.22 4.78 -22.04
CA ASP A 140 -7.99 4.74 -20.80
C ASP A 140 -8.43 3.30 -20.50
N LEU A 141 -8.54 3.00 -19.20
CA LEU A 141 -9.02 1.72 -18.68
C LEU A 141 -10.42 1.92 -18.11
N ASN A 142 -11.35 1.05 -18.47
CA ASN A 142 -12.68 1.03 -17.87
C ASN A 142 -12.81 -0.18 -16.98
N GLY A 143 -13.25 0.05 -15.74
CA GLY A 143 -13.37 -1.00 -14.76
C GLY A 143 -14.68 -0.97 -14.00
N THR A 144 -14.99 -2.10 -13.38
CA THR A 144 -16.09 -2.24 -12.42
C THR A 144 -15.69 -3.20 -11.31
N GLY A 145 -16.18 -2.99 -10.09
CA GLY A 145 -15.92 -3.87 -8.96
C GLY A 145 -16.11 -3.18 -7.62
N ALA A 146 -15.62 -3.81 -6.57
CA ALA A 146 -15.69 -3.26 -5.22
C ALA A 146 -14.43 -3.62 -4.43
N GLY A 147 -13.90 -2.64 -3.68
CA GLY A 147 -12.71 -2.83 -2.86
C GLY A 147 -11.79 -1.61 -2.84
N ILE A 148 -10.51 -1.85 -2.59
CA ILE A 148 -9.48 -0.82 -2.49
C ILE A 148 -8.40 -1.11 -3.52
N ILE A 149 -8.12 -0.11 -4.36
CA ILE A 149 -7.09 -0.18 -5.40
C ILE A 149 -6.00 0.86 -5.16
N LEU A 150 -4.78 0.49 -5.52
CA LEU A 150 -3.62 1.37 -5.55
C LEU A 150 -3.29 1.67 -7.01
N LEU A 151 -3.45 2.93 -7.41
CA LEU A 151 -3.07 3.42 -8.73
C LEU A 151 -1.59 3.74 -8.76
N VAL A 152 -0.92 3.33 -9.84
CA VAL A 152 0.53 3.49 -10.01
C VAL A 152 0.89 3.92 -11.43
N ARG A 153 1.76 4.93 -11.58
CA ARG A 153 2.38 5.34 -12.86
C ARG A 153 3.83 5.77 -12.69
#